data_AF-A0A800KK47-F1
#
_entry.id   AF-A0A800KK47-F1
#
_cell.length_a   1.000
_cell.length_b   1.000
_cell.length_c   1.000
_cell.angle_alpha   90.00
_cell.angle_beta   90.00
_cell.angle_gamma   90.00
#
_symmetry.space_group_name_H-M   'P 1'
#
loop_
_entity.id
_entity.type
_entity.pdbx_description
1 polymer ?
#
loop_
_entity_poly.entity_id
_entity_poly.type
_entity_poly.pdbx_seq_one_letter_code
_entity_poly.pdbx_strand_id
1 'polypeptide(L)'
;MGTLGALMLPPGLLRAGMGWLHIAFTMHHQSLLAYLVSIALTSSCGFDPAVGADSMGLSAESLELLQEQGAPAEIEAWLRGALNQQFGSILSPRFPGELAVGGSVAGSELEAAARLYRGQCLHCHGVEGGGDGRSAYFLTPPPTDFRHGTFKWTASERNHPPRIEDLEQTLKRGVPFTSMPSFSRLTDLQITGLAQVVSWLAVRGQVERWLVAEWVQGGGDELVDSAVEAAVVAVAEDWNGSDQHLVLPIEEPSPEEMSAERVARGRGLYFGELARCSACHGQDLEGDGPAVFLTMTDQDGVSSKERALDEWGIPSRPRDLRQAGFRGGSSPLDLYRRIRVGISGSIMPGASETLDDDAVWDLVYFVLSEAGLHSPGEDR
;
A
#
# COMPACT_ATOMS: atom_id res chain seq x y z
N MET A 1 18.74 -67.50 21.87
CA MET A 1 19.83 -68.09 21.05
C MET A 1 19.26 -69.30 20.34
N GLY A 2 19.41 -69.42 19.02
CA GLY A 2 18.72 -70.44 18.24
C GLY A 2 18.52 -70.05 16.77
N THR A 3 19.59 -69.60 16.11
CA THR A 3 19.63 -69.38 14.66
C THR A 3 20.06 -70.66 13.96
N LEU A 4 19.39 -71.04 12.88
CA LEU A 4 19.97 -71.55 11.64
C LEU A 4 18.86 -71.67 10.60
N GLY A 5 19.12 -71.21 9.37
CA GLY A 5 18.14 -71.18 8.28
C GLY A 5 18.51 -72.11 7.13
N ALA A 6 17.64 -72.18 6.13
CA ALA A 6 17.93 -72.76 4.82
C ALA A 6 17.39 -71.83 3.72
N LEU A 7 18.27 -71.37 2.83
CA LEU A 7 17.90 -70.59 1.64
C LEU A 7 17.62 -71.51 0.45
N MET A 8 16.64 -71.15 -0.37
CA MET A 8 16.70 -71.30 -1.83
C MET A 8 15.99 -70.12 -2.53
N LEU A 9 16.56 -69.67 -3.65
CA LEU A 9 16.18 -68.53 -4.51
C LEU A 9 16.80 -68.77 -5.91
N PRO A 10 16.42 -68.03 -6.97
CA PRO A 10 15.14 -67.36 -7.24
C PRO A 10 14.49 -68.14 -8.43
N PRO A 11 14.29 -67.69 -9.70
CA PRO A 11 14.22 -66.35 -10.31
C PRO A 11 12.76 -65.80 -10.31
N GLY A 12 12.46 -64.82 -11.17
CA GLY A 12 11.08 -64.40 -11.47
C GLY A 12 10.98 -63.75 -12.86
N LEU A 13 9.76 -63.56 -13.38
CA LEU A 13 9.38 -62.62 -14.46
C LEU A 13 7.90 -62.79 -14.85
N LEU A 14 7.04 -61.79 -14.58
CA LEU A 14 6.27 -61.04 -15.60
C LEU A 14 5.21 -60.11 -14.96
N ARG A 15 4.98 -58.96 -15.62
CA ARG A 15 4.04 -57.90 -15.21
C ARG A 15 2.69 -58.04 -15.90
N ALA A 16 1.61 -57.83 -15.14
CA ALA A 16 0.40 -57.07 -15.48
C ALA A 16 -0.42 -57.01 -14.18
N GLY A 17 -0.98 -55.91 -13.68
CA GLY A 17 -1.49 -54.73 -14.39
C GLY A 17 -2.88 -54.44 -13.80
N MET A 18 -2.94 -54.05 -12.52
CA MET A 18 -4.18 -53.70 -11.83
C MET A 18 -4.14 -52.21 -11.45
N GLY A 19 -5.18 -51.48 -11.85
CA GLY A 19 -5.27 -50.04 -11.68
C GLY A 19 -5.49 -49.64 -10.23
N TRP A 20 -4.77 -48.61 -9.79
CA TRP A 20 -5.06 -47.90 -8.55
C TRP A 20 -6.10 -46.83 -8.86
N LEU A 21 -7.27 -46.90 -8.22
CA LEU A 21 -8.21 -45.77 -8.21
C LEU A 21 -7.58 -44.64 -7.41
N HIS A 22 -7.06 -43.63 -8.11
CA HIS A 22 -6.81 -42.33 -7.50
C HIS A 22 -8.17 -41.64 -7.29
N ILE A 23 -8.63 -41.60 -6.04
CA ILE A 23 -9.71 -40.69 -5.65
C ILE A 23 -9.11 -39.28 -5.66
N ALA A 24 -9.36 -38.55 -6.75
CA ALA A 24 -9.02 -37.15 -6.85
C ALA A 24 -9.96 -36.34 -5.95
N PHE A 25 -9.42 -35.75 -4.87
CA PHE A 25 -10.14 -34.77 -4.07
C PHE A 25 -10.28 -33.47 -4.87
N THR A 26 -11.37 -33.32 -5.62
CA THR A 26 -11.77 -32.07 -6.26
C THR A 26 -12.37 -31.13 -5.23
N MET A 27 -11.51 -30.38 -4.53
CA MET A 27 -11.97 -29.28 -3.66
C MET A 27 -12.75 -28.27 -4.50
N HIS A 28 -14.06 -28.17 -4.23
CA HIS A 28 -14.95 -27.24 -4.93
C HIS A 28 -14.75 -25.81 -4.42
N HIS A 29 -14.86 -24.87 -5.34
CA HIS A 29 -14.39 -23.49 -5.22
C HIS A 29 -15.40 -22.54 -4.54
N GLN A 30 -16.07 -22.98 -3.45
CA GLN A 30 -17.23 -22.28 -2.86
C GLN A 30 -17.08 -21.82 -1.40
N SER A 31 -15.84 -21.72 -0.88
CA SER A 31 -15.56 -21.33 0.52
C SER A 31 -14.96 -19.91 0.67
N LEU A 32 -15.29 -18.99 -0.24
CA LEU A 32 -14.90 -17.57 -0.19
C LEU A 32 -16.09 -16.61 -0.42
N LEU A 33 -17.33 -17.13 -0.33
CA LEU A 33 -18.53 -16.29 -0.32
C LEU A 33 -18.70 -15.59 1.04
N ALA A 34 -19.21 -14.36 1.00
CA ALA A 34 -19.74 -13.58 2.13
C ALA A 34 -18.74 -13.07 3.22
N TYR A 35 -17.79 -12.20 2.85
CA TYR A 35 -16.99 -11.44 3.83
C TYR A 35 -16.91 -9.91 3.62
N LEU A 36 -17.80 -9.31 2.82
CA LEU A 36 -17.74 -7.87 2.49
C LEU A 36 -19.04 -7.06 2.74
N VAL A 37 -20.09 -7.66 3.31
CA VAL A 37 -21.42 -7.01 3.40
C VAL A 37 -21.87 -6.75 4.86
N SER A 38 -20.95 -6.33 5.75
CA SER A 38 -21.30 -5.95 7.14
C SER A 38 -20.30 -4.98 7.79
N ILE A 39 -20.03 -3.83 7.15
CA ILE A 39 -19.47 -2.66 7.84
C ILE A 39 -20.39 -1.46 7.59
N ALA A 40 -21.59 -1.53 8.16
CA ALA A 40 -22.44 -0.36 8.38
C ALA A 40 -22.98 -0.43 9.81
N LEU A 41 -22.90 0.70 10.53
CA LEU A 41 -23.38 0.96 11.89
C LEU A 41 -22.43 0.55 13.04
N THR A 42 -22.02 1.58 13.80
CA THR A 42 -21.46 1.58 15.17
C THR A 42 -19.97 1.24 15.37
N SER A 43 -19.09 2.19 15.07
CA SER A 43 -17.82 2.37 15.78
C SER A 43 -17.52 3.85 16.04
N SER A 44 -17.50 4.23 17.33
CA SER A 44 -17.39 5.62 17.79
C SER A 44 -15.94 6.12 17.85
N CYS A 45 -15.22 6.00 16.74
CA CYS A 45 -14.09 6.88 16.45
C CYS A 45 -14.61 8.08 15.66
N GLY A 46 -13.89 9.20 15.66
CA GLY A 46 -14.14 10.33 14.75
C GLY A 46 -13.75 10.00 13.32
N PHE A 47 -14.25 8.88 12.80
CA PHE A 47 -14.02 8.42 11.45
C PHE A 47 -14.97 9.21 10.56
N ASP A 48 -14.43 10.13 9.77
CA ASP A 48 -15.20 10.73 8.68
C ASP A 48 -15.61 9.58 7.73
N PRO A 49 -16.92 9.29 7.55
CA PRO A 49 -17.35 8.24 6.64
C PRO A 49 -16.95 8.51 5.18
N ALA A 50 -16.53 9.73 4.83
CA ALA A 50 -15.93 10.05 3.54
C ALA A 50 -14.52 9.46 3.32
N VAL A 51 -13.86 8.89 4.35
CA VAL A 51 -12.45 8.47 4.24
C VAL A 51 -12.21 7.02 4.67
N GLY A 52 -12.66 6.08 3.83
CA GLY A 52 -12.20 4.69 3.88
C GLY A 52 -13.20 3.59 3.49
N ALA A 53 -14.44 3.94 3.13
CA ALA A 53 -15.41 2.99 2.57
C ALA A 53 -15.62 3.15 1.05
N ASP A 54 -15.26 4.31 0.49
CA ASP A 54 -15.37 4.61 -0.95
C ASP A 54 -13.98 4.70 -1.60
N SER A 55 -13.42 3.56 -2.01
CA SER A 55 -12.30 3.54 -2.98
C SER A 55 -12.77 3.44 -4.44
N MET A 56 -14.08 3.27 -4.67
CA MET A 56 -14.76 3.35 -5.98
C MET A 56 -16.27 3.67 -5.91
N GLY A 57 -16.90 3.81 -4.73
CA GLY A 57 -18.36 4.06 -4.63
C GLY A 57 -19.26 2.96 -5.21
N LEU A 58 -18.76 1.71 -5.33
CA LEU A 58 -19.51 0.61 -5.94
C LEU A 58 -20.60 0.08 -5.01
N SER A 59 -21.78 -0.16 -5.56
CA SER A 59 -22.86 -0.83 -4.83
C SER A 59 -22.51 -2.30 -4.53
N ALA A 60 -23.26 -2.94 -3.63
CA ALA A 60 -23.10 -4.37 -3.37
C ALA A 60 -23.33 -5.21 -4.65
N GLU A 61 -24.32 -4.84 -5.46
CA GLU A 61 -24.66 -5.49 -6.74
C GLU A 61 -23.52 -5.32 -7.77
N SER A 62 -22.91 -4.13 -7.80
CA SER A 62 -21.72 -3.81 -8.61
C SER A 62 -20.50 -4.66 -8.22
N LEU A 63 -20.31 -4.94 -6.93
CA LEU A 63 -19.22 -5.80 -6.45
C LEU A 63 -19.47 -7.28 -6.75
N GLU A 64 -20.72 -7.73 -6.67
CA GLU A 64 -21.14 -9.10 -6.99
C GLU A 64 -20.93 -9.40 -8.49
N LEU A 65 -21.25 -8.45 -9.38
CA LEU A 65 -20.97 -8.53 -10.82
C LEU A 65 -19.49 -8.77 -11.13
N LEU A 66 -18.59 -8.01 -10.49
CA LEU A 66 -17.14 -8.15 -10.62
C LEU A 66 -16.62 -9.50 -10.12
N GLN A 67 -17.27 -10.09 -9.12
CA GLN A 67 -16.85 -11.35 -8.48
C GLN A 67 -17.33 -12.59 -9.24
N GLU A 68 -18.54 -12.56 -9.81
CA GLU A 68 -19.14 -13.75 -10.44
C GLU A 68 -18.79 -13.95 -11.91
N GLN A 69 -18.63 -12.86 -12.68
CA GLN A 69 -18.57 -12.94 -14.15
C GLN A 69 -17.25 -12.43 -14.74
N GLY A 70 -16.55 -11.53 -14.05
CA GLY A 70 -15.41 -10.79 -14.58
C GLY A 70 -15.82 -9.82 -15.70
N ALA A 71 -14.86 -9.04 -16.21
CA ALA A 71 -15.12 -8.23 -17.39
C ALA A 71 -15.18 -9.14 -18.63
N PRO A 72 -16.15 -8.97 -19.55
CA PRO A 72 -16.13 -9.66 -20.83
C PRO A 72 -14.81 -9.41 -21.55
N ALA A 73 -14.27 -10.42 -22.24
CA ALA A 73 -12.97 -10.31 -22.92
C ALA A 73 -12.92 -9.16 -23.97
N GLU A 74 -14.08 -8.75 -24.48
CA GLU A 74 -14.25 -7.59 -25.36
C GLU A 74 -14.01 -6.26 -24.61
N ILE A 75 -14.53 -6.12 -23.38
CA ILE A 75 -14.29 -4.97 -22.49
C ILE A 75 -12.83 -4.94 -22.02
N GLU A 76 -12.24 -6.09 -21.66
CA GLU A 76 -10.81 -6.16 -21.32
C GLU A 76 -9.91 -5.75 -22.50
N ALA A 77 -10.27 -6.16 -23.72
CA ALA A 77 -9.55 -5.78 -24.94
C ALA A 77 -9.72 -4.29 -25.27
N TRP A 78 -10.93 -3.74 -25.09
CA TRP A 78 -11.21 -2.32 -25.26
C TRP A 78 -10.44 -1.46 -24.26
N LEU A 79 -10.52 -1.77 -22.95
CA LEU A 79 -9.79 -1.07 -21.88
C LEU A 79 -8.29 -1.06 -22.16
N ARG A 80 -7.73 -2.22 -22.52
CA ARG A 80 -6.32 -2.35 -22.91
C ARG A 80 -5.99 -1.51 -24.15
N GLY A 81 -6.89 -1.44 -25.12
CA GLY A 81 -6.75 -0.59 -26.31
C GLY A 81 -6.70 0.89 -25.96
N ALA A 82 -7.71 1.39 -25.25
CA ALA A 82 -7.83 2.77 -24.80
C ALA A 82 -6.63 3.21 -23.95
N LEU A 83 -6.25 2.42 -22.94
CA LEU A 83 -5.10 2.70 -22.09
C LEU A 83 -3.79 2.70 -22.90
N ASN A 84 -3.59 1.76 -23.83
CA ASN A 84 -2.42 1.76 -24.72
C ASN A 84 -2.42 2.93 -25.71
N GLN A 85 -3.59 3.49 -26.07
CA GLN A 85 -3.71 4.67 -26.91
C GLN A 85 -3.32 5.95 -26.17
N GLN A 86 -3.68 6.09 -24.90
CA GLN A 86 -3.26 7.23 -24.09
C GLN A 86 -1.82 7.08 -23.58
N PHE A 87 -1.54 5.99 -22.84
CA PHE A 87 -0.31 5.82 -22.06
C PHE A 87 0.80 5.04 -22.77
N GLY A 88 0.51 4.38 -23.89
CA GLY A 88 1.44 3.41 -24.47
C GLY A 88 1.57 2.14 -23.61
N SER A 89 2.71 1.47 -23.70
CA SER A 89 2.97 0.22 -22.95
C SER A 89 4.25 0.34 -22.12
N ILE A 90 4.49 -0.57 -21.17
CA ILE A 90 5.75 -0.62 -20.39
C ILE A 90 7.04 -0.76 -21.23
N LEU A 91 6.94 -1.02 -22.54
CA LEU A 91 8.07 -1.05 -23.46
C LEU A 91 8.35 0.30 -24.14
N SER A 92 7.29 1.07 -24.38
CA SER A 92 7.29 2.41 -24.96
C SER A 92 6.21 3.26 -24.25
N PRO A 93 6.46 3.65 -22.99
CA PRO A 93 5.52 4.44 -22.20
C PRO A 93 5.49 5.88 -22.69
N ARG A 94 4.35 6.52 -22.54
CA ARG A 94 4.16 7.96 -22.76
C ARG A 94 3.16 8.49 -21.74
N PHE A 95 3.32 9.76 -21.38
CA PHE A 95 2.28 10.48 -20.67
C PHE A 95 1.27 11.09 -21.67
N PRO A 96 -0.01 11.20 -21.30
CA PRO A 96 -0.99 12.00 -22.05
C PRO A 96 -0.59 13.49 -21.97
N GLY A 97 -1.03 14.30 -22.93
CA GLY A 97 -0.57 15.69 -23.08
C GLY A 97 -1.01 16.63 -21.94
N GLU A 98 -2.02 16.19 -21.20
CA GLU A 98 -2.65 16.84 -20.06
C GLU A 98 -1.80 16.70 -18.78
N LEU A 99 -0.88 15.73 -18.73
CA LEU A 99 -0.08 15.44 -17.55
C LEU A 99 1.32 16.08 -17.65
N ALA A 100 1.60 17.02 -16.74
CA ALA A 100 2.84 17.80 -16.67
C ALA A 100 3.77 17.37 -15.51
N VAL A 101 3.57 16.18 -14.94
CA VAL A 101 4.27 15.67 -13.75
C VAL A 101 5.79 15.89 -13.81
N GLY A 102 6.29 16.67 -12.84
CA GLY A 102 7.71 16.75 -12.46
C GLY A 102 8.69 17.02 -13.60
N GLY A 103 8.29 17.79 -14.62
CA GLY A 103 9.12 18.08 -15.79
C GLY A 103 9.31 16.85 -16.69
N SER A 104 8.22 16.40 -17.33
CA SER A 104 8.18 15.26 -18.25
C SER A 104 9.45 15.14 -19.11
N VAL A 105 10.20 14.06 -18.86
CA VAL A 105 11.35 13.66 -19.68
C VAL A 105 10.95 13.36 -21.13
N ALA A 106 11.92 13.37 -22.04
CA ALA A 106 11.68 12.94 -23.41
C ALA A 106 11.32 11.44 -23.45
N GLY A 107 10.49 11.01 -24.40
CA GLY A 107 10.00 9.62 -24.47
C GLY A 107 11.13 8.57 -24.47
N SER A 108 12.28 8.86 -25.07
CA SER A 108 13.47 7.98 -25.05
C SER A 108 14.09 7.78 -23.67
N GLU A 109 13.95 8.75 -22.77
CA GLU A 109 14.44 8.69 -21.40
C GLU A 109 13.48 7.86 -20.53
N LEU A 110 12.16 8.04 -20.71
CA LEU A 110 11.15 7.19 -20.06
C LEU A 110 11.24 5.73 -20.52
N GLU A 111 11.54 5.47 -21.80
CA GLU A 111 11.87 4.12 -22.31
C GLU A 111 13.15 3.53 -21.70
N ALA A 112 14.16 4.37 -21.40
CA ALA A 112 15.37 3.93 -20.71
C ALA A 112 15.07 3.58 -19.24
N ALA A 113 14.27 4.40 -18.57
CA ALA A 113 13.80 4.15 -17.21
C ALA A 113 12.89 2.92 -17.10
N ALA A 114 11.99 2.70 -18.06
CA ALA A 114 11.12 1.52 -18.07
C ALA A 114 11.91 0.21 -18.26
N ARG A 115 13.00 0.24 -19.06
CA ARG A 115 13.95 -0.88 -19.11
C ARG A 115 14.65 -1.12 -17.77
N LEU A 116 14.95 -0.08 -17.01
CA LEU A 116 15.51 -0.20 -15.66
C LEU A 116 14.47 -0.76 -14.66
N TYR A 117 13.23 -0.27 -14.69
CA TYR A 117 12.11 -0.80 -13.89
C TYR A 117 11.90 -2.30 -14.13
N ARG A 118 11.90 -2.73 -15.41
CA ARG A 118 11.80 -4.15 -15.78
C ARG A 118 12.92 -5.01 -15.20
N GLY A 119 14.11 -4.45 -15.03
CA GLY A 119 15.28 -5.13 -14.48
C GLY A 119 15.41 -5.07 -12.94
N GLN A 120 14.68 -4.19 -12.25
CA GLN A 120 14.89 -3.90 -10.82
C GLN A 120 13.62 -3.98 -9.96
N CYS A 121 12.44 -3.69 -10.53
CA CYS A 121 11.20 -3.46 -9.79
C CYS A 121 10.09 -4.46 -10.16
N LEU A 122 9.98 -4.81 -11.44
CA LEU A 122 8.90 -5.66 -12.00
C LEU A 122 8.74 -7.01 -11.30
N HIS A 123 9.81 -7.61 -10.78
CA HIS A 123 9.73 -8.91 -10.10
C HIS A 123 8.87 -8.86 -8.84
N CYS A 124 8.78 -7.69 -8.19
CA CYS A 124 7.94 -7.42 -7.03
C CYS A 124 6.67 -6.65 -7.41
N HIS A 125 6.80 -5.49 -8.08
CA HIS A 125 5.67 -4.59 -8.36
C HIS A 125 4.83 -4.95 -9.58
N GLY A 126 5.22 -5.97 -10.35
CA GLY A 126 4.46 -6.43 -11.53
C GLY A 126 4.70 -5.59 -12.78
N VAL A 127 4.00 -5.96 -13.86
CA VAL A 127 4.11 -5.33 -15.19
C VAL A 127 3.37 -3.99 -15.21
N GLU A 128 2.13 -3.99 -14.71
CA GLU A 128 1.22 -2.83 -14.65
C GLU A 128 1.26 -2.14 -13.26
N GLY A 129 2.32 -2.36 -12.47
CA GLY A 129 2.50 -1.74 -11.16
C GLY A 129 1.58 -2.27 -10.05
N GLY A 130 0.88 -3.39 -10.29
CA GLY A 130 -0.17 -3.94 -9.43
C GLY A 130 0.28 -4.54 -8.09
N GLY A 131 1.58 -4.53 -7.78
CA GLY A 131 2.10 -5.21 -6.58
C GLY A 131 2.07 -6.74 -6.69
N ASP A 132 1.85 -7.28 -7.88
CA ASP A 132 1.49 -8.67 -8.21
C ASP A 132 2.64 -9.46 -8.89
N GLY A 133 3.86 -8.92 -8.84
CA GLY A 133 5.05 -9.56 -9.40
C GLY A 133 5.33 -10.93 -8.78
N ARG A 134 6.06 -11.81 -9.48
CA ARG A 134 6.29 -13.20 -9.04
C ARG A 134 6.90 -13.34 -7.64
N SER A 135 7.64 -12.34 -7.14
CA SER A 135 8.10 -12.33 -5.74
C SER A 135 7.01 -11.97 -4.74
N ALA A 136 6.03 -11.12 -5.10
CA ALA A 136 5.09 -10.50 -4.19
C ALA A 136 4.35 -11.49 -3.28
N TYR A 137 3.96 -12.64 -3.84
CA TYR A 137 3.33 -13.77 -3.15
C TYR A 137 4.12 -14.32 -1.94
N PHE A 138 5.41 -14.00 -1.83
CA PHE A 138 6.31 -14.43 -0.76
C PHE A 138 6.76 -13.28 0.17
N LEU A 139 6.28 -12.06 -0.05
CA LEU A 139 6.70 -10.87 0.70
C LEU A 139 5.64 -10.49 1.74
N THR A 140 6.08 -10.01 2.90
CA THR A 140 5.21 -9.47 3.94
C THR A 140 5.87 -8.25 4.58
N PRO A 141 5.31 -7.03 4.45
CA PRO A 141 4.13 -6.69 3.65
C PRO A 141 4.35 -6.95 2.14
N PRO A 142 3.27 -7.12 1.35
CA PRO A 142 3.39 -7.18 -0.10
C PRO A 142 3.88 -5.83 -0.67
N PRO A 143 4.40 -5.81 -1.91
CA PRO A 143 4.76 -4.57 -2.59
C PRO A 143 3.54 -3.66 -2.80
N THR A 144 3.74 -2.34 -2.80
CA THR A 144 2.69 -1.37 -3.10
C THR A 144 2.10 -1.62 -4.49
N ASP A 145 0.77 -1.68 -4.57
CA ASP A 145 0.01 -1.57 -5.81
C ASP A 145 -0.14 -0.08 -6.16
N PHE A 146 0.64 0.37 -7.14
CA PHE A 146 0.68 1.77 -7.57
C PHE A 146 -0.63 2.24 -8.20
N ARG A 147 -1.46 1.32 -8.73
CA ARG A 147 -2.66 1.66 -9.51
C ARG A 147 -3.74 2.40 -8.71
N HIS A 148 -3.65 2.40 -7.38
CA HIS A 148 -4.53 3.17 -6.51
C HIS A 148 -4.19 4.67 -6.53
N GLY A 149 -2.97 5.06 -6.89
CA GLY A 149 -2.46 6.43 -6.75
C GLY A 149 -2.18 6.87 -5.31
N THR A 150 -2.66 6.12 -4.31
CA THR A 150 -2.34 6.32 -2.89
C THR A 150 -0.91 5.86 -2.57
N PHE A 151 -0.10 6.71 -1.93
CA PHE A 151 1.24 6.36 -1.45
C PHE A 151 1.40 6.67 0.05
N LYS A 152 2.02 5.75 0.80
CA LYS A 152 2.17 5.85 2.26
C LYS A 152 3.28 6.80 2.73
N TRP A 153 4.30 7.03 1.90
CA TRP A 153 5.57 7.66 2.30
C TRP A 153 5.80 8.98 1.55
N THR A 154 4.82 9.89 1.63
CA THR A 154 4.85 11.20 0.96
C THR A 154 5.30 12.33 1.88
N ALA A 155 5.55 13.51 1.30
CA ALA A 155 5.55 14.78 2.01
C ALA A 155 4.20 15.50 1.91
N SER A 156 3.30 15.04 1.03
CA SER A 156 1.96 15.58 0.83
C SER A 156 1.00 15.34 2.01
N GLU A 157 -0.10 16.10 1.99
CA GLU A 157 -1.33 15.87 2.76
C GLU A 157 -1.92 14.47 2.53
N ARG A 158 -2.84 14.05 3.40
CA ARG A 158 -3.43 12.71 3.33
C ARG A 158 -4.25 12.54 2.06
N ASN A 159 -4.12 11.39 1.42
CA ASN A 159 -4.84 10.98 0.19
C ASN A 159 -4.57 11.82 -1.08
N HIS A 160 -3.60 12.73 -1.07
CA HIS A 160 -3.11 13.37 -2.31
C HIS A 160 -1.97 12.57 -2.97
N PRO A 161 -1.77 12.72 -4.30
CA PRO A 161 -0.69 12.06 -5.02
C PRO A 161 0.70 12.41 -4.47
N PRO A 162 1.68 11.49 -4.63
CA PRO A 162 3.07 11.76 -4.32
C PRO A 162 3.66 12.75 -5.33
N ARG A 163 4.50 13.65 -4.85
CA ARG A 163 5.39 14.43 -5.72
C ARG A 163 6.51 13.52 -6.24
N ILE A 164 7.18 13.88 -7.33
CA ILE A 164 8.30 13.09 -7.86
C ILE A 164 9.40 12.94 -6.81
N GLU A 165 9.70 14.00 -6.04
CA GLU A 165 10.68 13.99 -4.95
C GLU A 165 10.35 12.96 -3.88
N ASP A 166 9.06 12.74 -3.57
CA ASP A 166 8.64 11.77 -2.55
C ASP A 166 8.90 10.33 -3.00
N LEU A 167 8.68 10.06 -4.29
CA LEU A 167 9.05 8.80 -4.94
C LEU A 167 10.57 8.65 -5.01
N GLU A 168 11.32 9.71 -5.34
CA GLU A 168 12.78 9.68 -5.34
C GLU A 168 13.36 9.38 -3.96
N GLN A 169 12.87 10.03 -2.90
CA GLN A 169 13.33 9.79 -1.54
C GLN A 169 13.01 8.36 -1.10
N THR A 170 11.84 7.84 -1.48
CA THR A 170 11.46 6.44 -1.24
C THR A 170 12.39 5.46 -1.97
N LEU A 171 12.77 5.74 -3.23
CA LEU A 171 13.73 4.92 -3.98
C LEU A 171 15.15 5.02 -3.40
N LYS A 172 15.61 6.24 -3.07
CA LYS A 172 16.95 6.50 -2.49
C LYS A 172 17.11 5.82 -1.13
N ARG A 173 16.11 5.90 -0.25
CA ARG A 173 16.12 5.31 1.11
C ARG A 173 15.76 3.82 1.12
N GLY A 174 14.91 3.37 0.22
CA GLY A 174 14.16 2.12 0.39
C GLY A 174 13.08 2.27 1.48
N VAL A 175 12.44 1.16 1.85
CA VAL A 175 11.44 1.12 2.94
C VAL A 175 11.92 0.14 4.02
N PRO A 176 12.50 0.64 5.13
CA PRO A 176 12.96 -0.19 6.25
C PRO A 176 11.90 -1.18 6.75
N PHE A 177 12.35 -2.35 7.23
CA PHE A 177 11.48 -3.45 7.69
C PHE A 177 10.48 -3.94 6.62
N THR A 178 10.91 -3.91 5.36
CA THR A 178 10.25 -4.54 4.20
C THR A 178 11.31 -5.09 3.24
N SER A 179 10.89 -5.73 2.15
CA SER A 179 11.80 -6.20 1.10
C SER A 179 12.15 -5.16 0.03
N MET A 180 11.75 -3.89 0.20
CA MET A 180 12.07 -2.79 -0.73
C MET A 180 13.44 -2.16 -0.37
N PRO A 181 14.52 -2.43 -1.12
CA PRO A 181 15.87 -1.99 -0.78
C PRO A 181 16.10 -0.51 -1.12
N SER A 182 17.22 0.04 -0.64
CA SER A 182 17.75 1.32 -1.13
C SER A 182 18.30 1.18 -2.56
N PHE A 183 17.96 2.13 -3.42
CA PHE A 183 18.49 2.27 -4.78
C PHE A 183 19.51 3.42 -4.90
N SER A 184 20.01 3.97 -3.79
CA SER A 184 21.03 5.05 -3.72
C SER A 184 22.31 4.84 -4.54
N ARG A 185 22.57 3.61 -5.02
CA ARG A 185 23.66 3.27 -5.96
C ARG A 185 23.38 3.65 -7.42
N LEU A 186 22.16 4.04 -7.76
CA LEU A 186 21.78 4.55 -9.08
C LEU A 186 22.09 6.04 -9.18
N THR A 187 22.25 6.57 -10.39
CA THR A 187 22.39 8.03 -10.57
C THR A 187 21.08 8.75 -10.30
N ASP A 188 21.12 10.05 -9.98
CA ASP A 188 19.89 10.83 -9.79
C ASP A 188 18.97 10.74 -11.01
N LEU A 189 19.50 10.89 -12.24
CA LEU A 189 18.73 10.71 -13.48
C LEU A 189 18.04 9.33 -13.58
N GLN A 190 18.66 8.26 -13.09
CA GLN A 190 18.04 6.94 -13.04
C GLN A 190 16.96 6.83 -11.97
N ILE A 191 17.12 7.53 -10.83
CA ILE A 191 16.11 7.61 -9.77
C ILE A 191 14.91 8.44 -10.23
N THR A 192 15.12 9.64 -10.79
CA THR A 192 14.07 10.50 -11.37
C THR A 192 13.29 9.74 -12.44
N GLY A 193 13.98 9.07 -13.36
CA GLY A 193 13.34 8.25 -14.38
C GLY A 193 12.51 7.10 -13.80
N LEU A 194 13.00 6.41 -12.76
CA LEU A 194 12.22 5.38 -12.07
C LEU A 194 11.00 5.95 -11.33
N ALA A 195 11.14 7.11 -10.69
CA ALA A 195 10.02 7.82 -10.05
C ALA A 195 8.94 8.20 -11.08
N GLN A 196 9.34 8.68 -12.26
CA GLN A 196 8.43 8.97 -13.37
C GLN A 196 7.77 7.71 -13.93
N VAL A 197 8.46 6.56 -14.01
CA VAL A 197 7.82 5.28 -14.39
C VAL A 197 6.81 4.81 -13.33
N VAL A 198 7.10 5.01 -12.03
CA VAL A 198 6.16 4.70 -10.95
C VAL A 198 4.93 5.62 -11.00
N SER A 199 5.10 6.92 -11.24
CA SER A 199 3.99 7.86 -11.48
C SER A 199 3.17 7.47 -12.73
N TRP A 200 3.83 7.11 -13.84
CA TRP A 200 3.17 6.64 -15.06
C TRP A 200 2.30 5.40 -14.82
N LEU A 201 2.82 4.42 -14.07
CA LEU A 201 2.06 3.24 -13.66
C LEU A 201 0.86 3.60 -12.76
N ALA A 202 1.04 4.56 -11.85
CA ALA A 202 -0.01 4.99 -10.93
C ALA A 202 -1.13 5.74 -11.64
N VAL A 203 -0.81 6.75 -12.46
CA VAL A 203 -1.78 7.52 -13.27
C VAL A 203 -2.53 6.60 -14.24
N ARG A 204 -1.81 5.76 -15.00
CA ARG A 204 -2.42 4.77 -15.90
C ARG A 204 -3.36 3.83 -15.14
N GLY A 205 -2.93 3.36 -13.97
CA GLY A 205 -3.71 2.46 -13.12
C GLY A 205 -4.94 3.11 -12.48
N GLN A 206 -4.89 4.39 -12.12
CA GLN A 206 -6.05 5.13 -11.63
C GLN A 206 -7.07 5.35 -12.74
N VAL A 207 -6.64 5.69 -13.96
CA VAL A 207 -7.54 5.78 -15.12
C VAL A 207 -8.17 4.42 -15.44
N GLU A 208 -7.39 3.33 -15.40
CA GLU A 208 -7.92 1.96 -15.54
C GLU A 208 -8.98 1.64 -14.47
N ARG A 209 -8.70 1.96 -13.21
CA ARG A 209 -9.61 1.77 -12.07
C ARG A 209 -10.87 2.64 -12.18
N TRP A 210 -10.76 3.88 -12.62
CA TRP A 210 -11.89 4.78 -12.89
C TRP A 210 -12.79 4.17 -13.96
N LEU A 211 -12.23 3.80 -15.12
CA LEU A 211 -13.00 3.24 -16.23
C LEU A 211 -13.70 1.92 -15.86
N VAL A 212 -13.07 1.07 -15.03
CA VAL A 212 -13.71 -0.12 -14.48
C VAL A 212 -14.84 0.24 -13.51
N ALA A 213 -14.68 1.27 -12.67
CA ALA A 213 -15.74 1.71 -11.78
C ALA A 213 -16.96 2.25 -12.55
N GLU A 214 -16.74 3.12 -13.55
CA GLU A 214 -17.79 3.64 -14.45
C GLU A 214 -18.51 2.51 -15.20
N TRP A 215 -17.76 1.54 -15.75
CA TRP A 215 -18.32 0.39 -16.44
C TRP A 215 -19.29 -0.42 -15.55
N VAL A 216 -18.87 -0.66 -14.32
CA VAL A 216 -19.64 -1.44 -13.33
C VAL A 216 -20.84 -0.65 -12.79
N GLN A 217 -20.69 0.67 -12.58
CA GLN A 217 -21.81 1.54 -12.19
C GLN A 217 -22.83 1.71 -13.33
N GLY A 218 -22.36 1.71 -14.59
CA GLY A 218 -23.16 1.66 -15.80
C GLY A 218 -23.80 0.29 -16.09
N GLY A 219 -23.78 -0.65 -15.15
CA GLY A 219 -24.43 -1.97 -15.31
C GLY A 219 -23.75 -2.91 -16.30
N GLY A 220 -22.51 -2.61 -16.73
CA GLY A 220 -21.76 -3.38 -17.71
C GLY A 220 -21.92 -2.93 -19.16
N ASP A 221 -22.59 -1.79 -19.41
CA ASP A 221 -22.77 -1.21 -20.75
C ASP A 221 -21.45 -0.74 -21.40
N GLU A 222 -21.48 -0.38 -22.70
CA GLU A 222 -20.29 -0.02 -23.47
C GLU A 222 -19.60 1.26 -22.95
N LEU A 223 -18.29 1.17 -22.67
CA LEU A 223 -17.46 2.34 -22.38
C LEU A 223 -17.16 3.13 -23.67
N VAL A 224 -17.22 4.47 -23.56
CA VAL A 224 -17.01 5.40 -24.68
C VAL A 224 -15.72 6.20 -24.51
N ASP A 225 -15.11 6.61 -25.62
CA ASP A 225 -13.83 7.34 -25.63
C ASP A 225 -13.84 8.61 -24.76
N SER A 226 -14.98 9.32 -24.66
CA SER A 226 -15.12 10.50 -23.82
C SER A 226 -15.00 10.22 -22.32
N ALA A 227 -15.26 8.98 -21.86
CA ALA A 227 -15.00 8.58 -20.48
C ALA A 227 -13.48 8.45 -20.23
N VAL A 228 -12.71 8.02 -21.23
CA VAL A 228 -11.25 7.94 -21.17
C VAL A 228 -10.64 9.34 -21.06
N GLU A 229 -11.10 10.27 -21.90
CA GLU A 229 -10.66 11.67 -21.85
C GLU A 229 -10.99 12.32 -20.50
N ALA A 230 -12.21 12.13 -19.98
CA ALA A 230 -12.62 12.66 -18.68
C ALA A 230 -11.77 12.09 -17.52
N ALA A 231 -11.56 10.77 -17.48
CA ALA A 231 -10.75 10.12 -16.45
C ALA A 231 -9.27 10.56 -16.53
N VAL A 232 -8.70 10.69 -17.74
CA VAL A 232 -7.34 11.20 -17.95
C VAL A 232 -7.20 12.63 -17.43
N VAL A 233 -8.14 13.53 -17.76
CA VAL A 233 -8.11 14.93 -17.31
C VAL A 233 -8.21 15.02 -15.78
N ALA A 234 -9.17 14.31 -15.18
CA ALA A 234 -9.40 14.36 -13.74
C ALA A 234 -8.21 13.81 -12.93
N VAL A 235 -7.63 12.68 -13.34
CA VAL A 235 -6.41 12.15 -12.69
C VAL A 235 -5.22 13.07 -12.96
N ALA A 236 -5.10 13.66 -14.15
CA ALA A 236 -3.99 14.57 -14.44
C ALA A 236 -4.05 15.87 -13.62
N GLU A 237 -5.23 16.41 -13.34
CA GLU A 237 -5.40 17.61 -12.53
C GLU A 237 -4.85 17.43 -11.10
N ASP A 238 -5.20 16.33 -10.43
CA ASP A 238 -4.74 16.00 -9.08
C ASP A 238 -3.21 15.76 -9.03
N TRP A 239 -2.66 15.01 -10.00
CA TRP A 239 -1.20 14.77 -10.07
C TRP A 239 -0.39 16.03 -10.41
N ASN A 240 -0.91 16.89 -11.29
CA ASN A 240 -0.32 18.20 -11.57
C ASN A 240 -0.41 19.15 -10.37
N GLY A 241 -1.39 18.95 -9.48
CA GLY A 241 -1.57 19.68 -8.23
C GLY A 241 -0.66 19.24 -7.07
N SER A 242 0.06 18.12 -7.17
CA SER A 242 0.75 17.47 -6.04
C SER A 242 1.69 18.39 -5.21
N ASP A 243 2.35 19.38 -5.82
CA ASP A 243 3.20 20.34 -5.11
C ASP A 243 2.44 21.30 -4.17
N GLN A 244 1.14 21.52 -4.41
CA GLN A 244 0.29 22.41 -3.62
C GLN A 244 -0.06 21.81 -2.24
N HIS A 245 0.03 20.48 -2.12
CA HIS A 245 -0.33 19.71 -0.93
C HIS A 245 0.86 19.42 -0.01
N LEU A 246 2.00 20.11 -0.18
CA LEU A 246 3.21 19.85 0.59
C LEU A 246 3.05 20.23 2.08
N VAL A 247 3.17 19.24 2.97
CA VAL A 247 3.16 19.46 4.41
C VAL A 247 4.52 19.95 4.88
N LEU A 248 4.53 21.22 5.33
CA LEU A 248 5.62 21.84 6.09
C LEU A 248 5.07 22.30 7.45
N PRO A 249 5.87 22.23 8.53
CA PRO A 249 5.55 22.91 9.78
C PRO A 249 5.60 24.43 9.58
N ILE A 250 4.87 25.19 10.40
CA ILE A 250 5.00 26.66 10.43
C ILE A 250 6.41 27.06 10.89
N GLU A 251 6.94 26.33 11.88
CA GLU A 251 8.30 26.43 12.38
C GLU A 251 8.81 25.01 12.68
N GLU A 252 9.99 24.66 12.17
CA GLU A 252 10.68 23.40 12.53
C GLU A 252 11.58 23.70 13.74
N PRO A 253 11.25 23.18 14.94
CA PRO A 253 12.01 23.48 16.14
C PRO A 253 13.39 22.83 16.08
N SER A 254 14.36 23.47 16.72
CA SER A 254 15.75 23.05 16.65
C SER A 254 15.98 21.67 17.30
N PRO A 255 16.99 20.89 16.87
CA PRO A 255 17.33 19.62 17.54
C PRO A 255 17.68 19.76 19.03
N GLU A 256 18.06 20.97 19.46
CA GLU A 256 18.35 21.31 20.86
C GLU A 256 17.08 21.43 21.72
N GLU A 257 15.90 21.57 21.11
CA GLU A 257 14.62 21.67 21.82
C GLU A 257 14.02 20.32 22.24
N MET A 258 14.65 19.19 21.87
CA MET A 258 14.25 17.87 22.38
C MET A 258 14.64 17.69 23.85
N SER A 259 14.03 18.47 24.74
CA SER A 259 14.25 18.41 26.17
C SER A 259 13.42 17.32 26.86
N ALA A 260 13.83 16.95 28.07
CA ALA A 260 13.08 16.01 28.90
C ALA A 260 11.63 16.47 29.15
N GLU A 261 11.38 17.78 29.23
CA GLU A 261 10.03 18.35 29.36
C GLU A 261 9.20 18.15 28.08
N ARG A 262 9.76 18.41 26.89
CA ARG A 262 9.05 18.14 25.61
C ARG A 262 8.69 16.66 25.48
N VAL A 263 9.66 15.77 25.75
CA VAL A 263 9.45 14.31 25.77
C VAL A 263 8.37 13.89 26.77
N ALA A 264 8.35 14.48 27.97
CA ALA A 264 7.33 14.20 28.98
C ALA A 264 5.93 14.67 28.56
N ARG A 265 5.80 15.81 27.88
CA ARG A 265 4.51 16.27 27.32
C ARG A 265 4.03 15.36 26.19
N GLY A 266 4.92 14.98 25.27
CA GLY A 266 4.63 14.01 24.21
C GLY A 266 4.16 12.66 24.74
N ARG A 267 4.83 12.16 25.79
CA ARG A 267 4.39 10.97 26.52
C ARG A 267 2.98 11.15 27.09
N GLY A 268 2.68 12.31 27.68
CA GLY A 268 1.35 12.64 28.19
C GLY A 268 0.27 12.63 27.11
N LEU A 269 0.57 13.11 25.90
CA LEU A 269 -0.33 13.08 24.74
C LEU A 269 -0.56 11.64 24.24
N TYR A 270 0.51 10.84 24.09
CA TYR A 270 0.45 9.47 23.56
C TYR A 270 -0.47 8.53 24.37
N PHE A 271 -0.39 8.63 25.70
CA PHE A 271 -1.23 7.87 26.64
C PHE A 271 -2.54 8.60 27.01
N GLY A 272 -2.74 9.82 26.53
CA GLY A 272 -3.89 10.67 26.85
C GLY A 272 -5.05 10.56 25.85
N GLU A 273 -6.21 11.07 26.27
CA GLU A 273 -7.47 11.04 25.48
C GLU A 273 -7.50 11.99 24.27
N LEU A 274 -6.53 12.90 24.13
CA LEU A 274 -6.45 13.83 22.98
C LEU A 274 -5.88 13.18 21.71
N ALA A 275 -4.79 12.41 21.86
CA ALA A 275 -4.10 11.77 20.73
C ALA A 275 -4.39 10.26 20.65
N ARG A 276 -4.64 9.62 21.81
CA ARG A 276 -5.04 8.20 21.93
C ARG A 276 -4.14 7.20 21.18
N CYS A 277 -2.88 7.54 20.94
CA CYS A 277 -1.94 6.78 20.12
C CYS A 277 -1.77 5.33 20.63
N SER A 278 -1.72 5.16 21.95
CA SER A 278 -1.66 3.85 22.62
C SER A 278 -2.83 2.89 22.30
N ALA A 279 -3.98 3.41 21.83
CA ALA A 279 -5.11 2.57 21.41
C ALA A 279 -4.76 1.70 20.19
N CYS A 280 -3.90 2.18 19.28
CA CYS A 280 -3.44 1.43 18.11
C CYS A 280 -1.99 0.93 18.25
N HIS A 281 -1.11 1.74 18.85
CA HIS A 281 0.31 1.40 18.99
C HIS A 281 0.63 0.57 20.25
N GLY A 282 -0.34 0.35 21.15
CA GLY A 282 -0.15 -0.44 22.38
C GLY A 282 0.28 0.41 23.57
N GLN A 283 0.26 -0.18 24.77
CA GLN A 283 0.80 0.45 25.98
C GLN A 283 2.33 0.37 26.02
N ASP A 284 2.88 -0.73 25.50
CA ASP A 284 4.33 -1.01 25.41
C ASP A 284 4.93 -0.64 24.04
N LEU A 285 4.19 0.14 23.25
CA LEU A 285 4.56 0.70 21.95
C LEU A 285 4.82 -0.33 20.82
N GLU A 286 4.34 -1.58 20.96
CA GLU A 286 4.66 -2.69 20.06
C GLU A 286 3.82 -2.78 18.77
N GLY A 287 2.76 -1.98 18.62
CA GLY A 287 1.84 -2.06 17.47
C GLY A 287 0.71 -3.10 17.61
N ASP A 288 0.36 -3.42 18.85
CA ASP A 288 -0.61 -4.42 19.28
C ASP A 288 -1.83 -3.83 20.01
N GLY A 289 -1.99 -2.50 19.97
CA GLY A 289 -3.08 -1.80 20.67
C GLY A 289 -4.46 -2.32 20.27
N PRO A 290 -5.43 -2.38 21.21
CA PRO A 290 -6.70 -3.08 21.01
C PRO A 290 -7.52 -2.56 19.82
N ALA A 291 -7.37 -1.29 19.44
CA ALA A 291 -8.10 -0.69 18.32
C ALA A 291 -7.62 -1.14 16.93
N VAL A 292 -6.47 -1.84 16.82
CA VAL A 292 -6.08 -2.49 15.55
C VAL A 292 -6.83 -3.79 15.29
N PHE A 293 -7.60 -4.30 16.27
CA PHE A 293 -8.34 -5.55 16.17
C PHE A 293 -9.86 -5.30 16.11
N LEU A 294 -10.47 -5.72 15.01
CA LEU A 294 -11.92 -5.77 14.84
C LEU A 294 -12.43 -7.14 15.28
N THR A 295 -13.62 -7.16 15.89
CA THR A 295 -14.32 -8.43 16.15
C THR A 295 -15.23 -8.70 14.96
N MET A 296 -14.90 -9.73 14.19
CA MET A 296 -15.70 -10.18 13.06
C MET A 296 -16.46 -11.43 13.47
N THR A 297 -17.63 -11.66 12.90
CA THR A 297 -18.43 -12.86 13.17
C THR A 297 -18.88 -13.44 11.85
N ASP A 298 -18.58 -14.71 11.62
CA ASP A 298 -18.94 -15.38 10.38
C ASP A 298 -20.44 -15.74 10.33
N GLN A 299 -20.86 -16.25 9.17
CA GLN A 299 -22.22 -16.71 8.90
C GLN A 299 -22.69 -17.87 9.80
N ASP A 300 -21.76 -18.61 10.42
CA ASP A 300 -22.03 -19.69 11.37
C ASP A 300 -22.11 -19.18 12.83
N GLY A 301 -21.92 -17.87 13.05
CA GLY A 301 -21.99 -17.20 14.34
C GLY A 301 -20.70 -17.27 15.16
N VAL A 302 -19.57 -17.65 14.56
CA VAL A 302 -18.27 -17.75 15.23
C VAL A 302 -17.55 -16.40 15.16
N SER A 303 -17.25 -15.82 16.32
CA SER A 303 -16.51 -14.55 16.38
C SER A 303 -14.99 -14.74 16.39
N SER A 304 -14.29 -14.09 15.47
CA SER A 304 -12.83 -13.97 15.41
C SER A 304 -12.36 -12.56 15.82
N LYS A 305 -11.07 -12.42 16.15
CA LYS A 305 -10.40 -11.11 16.24
C LYS A 305 -9.42 -10.98 15.08
N GLU A 306 -9.69 -10.05 14.19
CA GLU A 306 -8.91 -9.83 12.98
C GLU A 306 -8.33 -8.42 12.97
N ARG A 307 -7.18 -8.24 12.31
CA ARG A 307 -6.57 -6.91 12.22
C ARG A 307 -7.35 -6.07 11.21
N ALA A 308 -7.67 -4.83 11.58
CA ALA A 308 -8.26 -3.86 10.68
C ALA A 308 -7.43 -3.76 9.39
N LEU A 309 -8.09 -3.84 8.24
CA LEU A 309 -7.41 -3.82 6.95
C LEU A 309 -7.06 -2.38 6.55
N ASP A 310 -6.01 -2.23 5.74
CA ASP A 310 -5.74 -0.99 5.02
C ASP A 310 -6.48 -0.98 3.65
N GLU A 311 -6.34 0.10 2.87
CA GLU A 311 -7.07 0.29 1.59
C GLU A 311 -6.81 -0.83 0.57
N TRP A 312 -5.66 -1.50 0.66
CA TRP A 312 -5.28 -2.63 -0.20
C TRP A 312 -5.75 -3.99 0.36
N GLY A 313 -6.56 -4.00 1.42
CA GLY A 313 -6.96 -5.21 2.12
C GLY A 313 -5.83 -5.84 2.97
N ILE A 314 -4.72 -5.13 3.21
CA ILE A 314 -3.58 -5.69 3.94
C ILE A 314 -3.81 -5.52 5.45
N PRO A 315 -3.68 -6.58 6.27
CA PRO A 315 -3.89 -6.46 7.72
C PRO A 315 -2.93 -5.48 8.39
N SER A 316 -3.49 -4.43 9.02
CA SER A 316 -2.74 -3.33 9.60
C SER A 316 -1.87 -3.80 10.76
N ARG A 317 -0.57 -3.54 10.61
CA ARG A 317 0.47 -3.78 11.60
C ARG A 317 1.22 -2.47 11.81
N PRO A 318 0.77 -1.60 12.74
CA PRO A 318 1.59 -0.51 13.22
C PRO A 318 2.94 -1.05 13.67
N ARG A 319 4.00 -0.26 13.53
CA ARG A 319 5.33 -0.70 13.94
C ARG A 319 5.47 -0.71 15.45
N ASP A 320 6.38 -1.54 15.94
CA ASP A 320 7.06 -1.32 17.21
C ASP A 320 7.84 0.00 17.12
N LEU A 321 7.44 1.00 17.91
CA LEU A 321 8.03 2.35 17.89
C LEU A 321 9.37 2.43 18.61
N ARG A 322 9.72 1.43 19.43
CA ARG A 322 11.01 1.36 20.17
C ARG A 322 12.19 1.00 19.26
N GLN A 323 11.91 0.60 18.02
CA GLN A 323 12.92 0.22 17.05
C GLN A 323 13.38 1.43 16.23
N ALA A 324 14.68 1.66 16.14
CA ALA A 324 15.24 2.67 15.25
C ALA A 324 14.91 2.40 13.77
N GLY A 325 14.89 3.46 12.94
CA GLY A 325 14.62 3.39 11.50
C GLY A 325 13.13 3.33 11.16
N PHE A 326 12.58 4.34 10.51
CA PHE A 326 11.14 4.44 10.21
C PHE A 326 10.88 4.25 8.70
N ARG A 327 9.74 3.62 8.35
CA ARG A 327 9.35 3.34 6.95
C ARG A 327 9.28 4.61 6.08
N GLY A 328 8.69 5.66 6.63
CA GLY A 328 8.56 6.98 5.98
C GLY A 328 9.79 7.87 6.07
N GLY A 329 10.86 7.44 6.73
CA GLY A 329 12.03 8.26 7.07
C GLY A 329 12.11 8.57 8.57
N SER A 330 13.33 8.73 9.06
CA SER A 330 13.64 8.85 10.50
C SER A 330 14.01 10.27 10.94
N SER A 331 13.87 11.28 10.07
CA SER A 331 14.08 12.68 10.50
C SER A 331 12.89 13.15 11.36
N PRO A 332 13.08 14.13 12.26
CA PRO A 332 11.98 14.71 13.03
C PRO A 332 10.83 15.18 12.11
N LEU A 333 11.16 15.82 10.98
CA LEU A 333 10.19 16.25 9.96
C LEU A 333 9.43 15.10 9.29
N ASP A 334 10.05 13.95 9.03
CA ASP A 334 9.35 12.76 8.50
C ASP A 334 8.31 12.25 9.48
N LEU A 335 8.65 12.17 10.78
CA LEU A 335 7.74 11.75 11.83
C LEU A 335 6.63 12.79 12.04
N TYR A 336 6.97 14.07 12.06
CA TYR A 336 6.02 15.19 12.18
C TYR A 336 4.93 15.07 11.12
N ARG A 337 5.30 14.88 9.85
CA ARG A 337 4.34 14.71 8.74
C ARG A 337 3.39 13.53 8.98
N ARG A 338 3.93 12.36 9.38
CA ARG A 338 3.11 11.15 9.56
C ARG A 338 2.25 11.18 10.82
N ILE A 339 2.62 11.93 11.86
CA ILE A 339 1.77 12.16 13.04
C ILE A 339 0.72 13.23 12.72
N ARG A 340 1.11 14.33 12.04
CA ARG A 340 0.21 15.43 11.70
C ARG A 340 -0.92 14.99 10.77
N VAL A 341 -0.61 14.48 9.58
CA VAL A 341 -1.60 14.14 8.53
C VAL A 341 -1.85 12.64 8.39
N GLY A 342 -1.26 11.80 9.25
CA GLY A 342 -1.47 10.35 9.23
C GLY A 342 -0.69 9.65 8.12
N ILE A 343 -1.17 8.48 7.71
CA ILE A 343 -0.60 7.71 6.58
C ILE A 343 -1.73 7.35 5.61
N SER A 344 -1.66 7.87 4.39
CA SER A 344 -2.64 7.66 3.31
C SER A 344 -2.87 6.17 3.03
N GLY A 345 -4.13 5.81 2.77
CA GLY A 345 -4.57 4.43 2.55
C GLY A 345 -4.42 3.49 3.74
N SER A 346 -4.05 3.97 4.93
CA SER A 346 -3.94 3.16 6.16
C SER A 346 -4.87 3.67 7.26
N ILE A 347 -5.06 2.82 8.29
CA ILE A 347 -5.84 3.14 9.49
C ILE A 347 -5.20 4.18 10.42
N MET A 348 -4.01 4.73 10.10
CA MET A 348 -3.35 5.76 10.91
C MET A 348 -3.88 7.16 10.50
N PRO A 349 -4.72 7.82 11.32
CA PRO A 349 -5.27 9.13 11.01
C PRO A 349 -4.25 10.24 11.27
N GLY A 350 -4.55 11.45 10.83
CA GLY A 350 -3.81 12.65 11.23
C GLY A 350 -4.22 13.12 12.63
N ALA A 351 -3.25 13.55 13.43
CA ALA A 351 -3.49 14.15 14.73
C ALA A 351 -3.83 15.65 14.66
N SER A 352 -3.68 16.31 13.50
CA SER A 352 -3.95 17.76 13.34
C SER A 352 -5.41 18.17 13.53
N GLU A 353 -6.35 17.21 13.56
CA GLU A 353 -7.74 17.47 13.93
C GLU A 353 -7.94 17.74 15.43
N THR A 354 -7.01 17.26 16.28
CA THR A 354 -7.09 17.39 17.75
C THR A 354 -5.90 18.07 18.40
N LEU A 355 -4.76 18.19 17.69
CA LEU A 355 -3.50 18.73 18.19
C LEU A 355 -2.95 19.86 17.29
N ASP A 356 -2.30 20.84 17.91
CA ASP A 356 -1.52 21.86 17.22
C ASP A 356 -0.09 21.38 16.86
N ASP A 357 0.66 22.20 16.11
CA ASP A 357 2.02 21.90 15.66
C ASP A 357 2.96 21.58 16.83
N ASP A 358 2.90 22.33 17.93
CA ASP A 358 3.75 22.15 19.12
C ASP A 358 3.47 20.81 19.83
N ALA A 359 2.20 20.45 19.98
CA ALA A 359 1.80 19.15 20.54
C ALA A 359 2.20 17.97 19.63
N VAL A 360 2.17 18.16 18.30
CA VAL A 360 2.70 17.17 17.35
C VAL A 360 4.22 17.05 17.49
N TRP A 361 4.96 18.15 17.64
CA TRP A 361 6.41 18.11 17.86
C TRP A 361 6.79 17.42 19.17
N ASP A 362 6.06 17.68 20.26
CA ASP A 362 6.25 16.97 21.53
C ASP A 362 6.06 15.44 21.35
N LEU A 363 5.06 15.00 20.57
CA LEU A 363 4.88 13.58 20.20
C LEU A 363 6.04 13.03 19.36
N VAL A 364 6.56 13.79 18.40
CA VAL A 364 7.75 13.40 17.61
C VAL A 364 8.93 13.12 18.53
N TYR A 365 9.21 14.04 19.45
CA TYR A 365 10.30 13.91 20.42
C TYR A 365 10.13 12.70 21.36
N PHE A 366 8.91 12.44 21.81
CA PHE A 366 8.61 11.22 22.57
C PHE A 366 8.91 9.95 21.76
N VAL A 367 8.44 9.86 20.51
CA VAL A 367 8.65 8.69 19.65
C VAL A 367 10.15 8.49 19.31
N LEU A 368 10.89 9.57 19.08
CA LEU A 368 12.35 9.50 18.86
C LEU A 368 13.09 9.00 20.11
N SER A 369 12.72 9.49 21.30
CA SER A 369 13.31 9.08 22.58
C SER A 369 13.10 7.59 22.87
N GLU A 370 11.88 7.07 22.64
CA GLU A 370 11.57 5.64 22.78
C GLU A 370 12.29 4.77 21.73
N ALA A 371 12.49 5.28 20.51
CA ALA A 371 13.28 4.63 19.46
C ALA A 371 14.81 4.65 19.71
N GLY A 372 15.26 5.28 20.81
CA GLY A 372 16.69 5.47 21.11
C GLY A 372 17.40 6.50 20.23
N LEU A 373 16.65 7.33 19.51
CA LEU A 373 17.15 8.38 18.61
C LEU A 373 17.19 9.71 19.36
N HIS A 374 18.07 9.81 20.35
CA HIS A 374 18.26 11.03 21.15
C HIS A 374 19.05 12.11 20.38
N SER A 375 18.94 13.37 20.81
CA SER A 375 19.80 14.44 20.30
C SER A 375 21.26 14.17 20.72
N PRO A 376 22.24 14.54 19.89
CA PRO A 376 23.65 14.29 20.17
C PRO A 376 24.11 15.13 21.38
N GLY A 377 24.04 14.55 22.58
CA GLY A 377 24.41 15.21 23.83
C GLY A 377 24.12 14.42 25.12
N GLU A 378 23.12 13.53 25.12
CA GLU A 378 22.75 12.74 26.30
C GLU A 378 23.00 11.23 26.08
N ASP A 379 24.21 10.78 26.42
CA ASP A 379 24.45 9.36 26.73
C ASP A 379 23.74 9.02 28.06
N ARG A 380 23.03 7.88 28.09
CA ARG A 380 22.19 7.41 29.22
C ARG A 380 22.98 6.89 30.43
#